data_AF-W3A6B2-F1
#
_entry.id   AF-W3A6B2-F1
#
_cell.length_a   1.000
_cell.length_b   1.000
_cell.length_c   1.000
_cell.angle_alpha   90.00
_cell.angle_beta   90.00
_cell.angle_gamma   90.00
#
_symmetry.space_group_name_H-M   'P 1'
#
loop_
_entity.id
_entity.type
_entity.pdbx_description
1 polymer ?
#
loop_
_entity_poly.entity_id
_entity_poly.type
_entity_poly.pdbx_seq_one_letter_code
_entity_poly.pdbx_strand_id
1 'polypeptide(L)'
;MIETEDTANRNIHLAQDDYGIVAWMEAPKTFAAIHGSSDKTKISGKPKVKKIDAFNGLAKHLIGNTKNEALREVELTGRNMQQRWRIYMCRFKKTLNANHTETGLDITRRELARGMPIPQKLEQMCPYYSRKFYLT
;
A
#
# COMPACT_ATOMS: atom_id res chain seq x y z
N MET A 1 -13.09 -9.64 -36.42
CA MET A 1 -13.59 -9.27 -35.09
C MET A 1 -12.70 -9.94 -34.07
N ILE A 2 -11.82 -9.18 -33.42
CA ILE A 2 -11.12 -9.61 -32.21
C ILE A 2 -11.33 -8.45 -31.26
N GLU A 3 -12.38 -8.58 -30.43
CA GLU A 3 -12.61 -7.69 -29.29
C GLU A 3 -11.48 -7.95 -28.29
N THR A 4 -10.54 -7.02 -28.21
CA THR A 4 -9.57 -6.97 -27.11
C THR A 4 -10.23 -6.26 -25.93
N GLU A 5 -11.15 -6.96 -25.26
CA GLU A 5 -11.54 -6.68 -23.88
C GLU A 5 -10.36 -6.97 -22.93
N ASP A 6 -9.32 -6.17 -23.01
CA ASP A 6 -8.21 -6.17 -22.02
C ASP A 6 -7.83 -4.74 -21.60
N THR A 7 -8.68 -3.77 -21.94
CA THR A 7 -8.56 -2.36 -21.53
C THR A 7 -9.32 -2.06 -20.23
N ALA A 8 -10.01 -3.04 -19.65
CA ALA A 8 -10.81 -2.86 -18.44
C ALA A 8 -10.01 -2.95 -17.12
N ASN A 9 -8.70 -3.22 -17.16
CA ASN A 9 -7.85 -3.02 -15.98
C ASN A 9 -7.47 -1.54 -15.89
N ARG A 10 -8.48 -0.70 -15.62
CA ARG A 10 -8.30 0.72 -15.37
C ARG A 10 -7.26 0.83 -14.24
N ASN A 11 -6.10 1.43 -14.52
CA ASN A 11 -5.09 1.76 -13.52
C ASN A 11 -5.63 2.86 -12.59
N ILE A 12 -6.68 2.56 -11.84
CA ILE A 12 -7.33 3.52 -10.95
C ILE A 12 -6.35 3.77 -9.81
N HIS A 13 -5.91 5.01 -9.72
CA HIS A 13 -5.01 5.44 -8.66
C HIS A 13 -5.75 5.41 -7.32
N LEU A 14 -5.04 4.95 -6.28
CA LEU A 14 -5.53 5.06 -4.91
C LEU A 14 -5.54 6.54 -4.53
N ALA A 15 -6.69 7.03 -4.06
CA ALA A 15 -6.79 8.34 -3.43
C ALA A 15 -6.04 8.32 -2.07
N GLN A 16 -5.80 9.50 -1.49
CA GLN A 16 -5.15 9.61 -0.18
C GLN A 16 -5.85 8.75 0.88
N ASP A 17 -7.19 8.83 0.97
CA ASP A 17 -8.01 8.07 1.93
C ASP A 17 -7.90 6.55 1.72
N ASP A 18 -7.65 6.09 0.49
CA ASP A 18 -7.52 4.66 0.18
C ASP A 18 -6.23 4.06 0.73
N TYR A 19 -5.23 4.87 1.10
CA TYR A 19 -4.00 4.37 1.74
C TYR A 19 -4.23 3.90 3.19
N GLY A 20 -5.47 3.97 3.71
CA GLY A 20 -5.88 3.22 4.89
C GLY A 20 -5.61 1.72 4.80
N ILE A 21 -5.41 1.17 3.59
CA ILE A 21 -4.91 -0.20 3.38
C ILE A 21 -3.61 -0.49 4.14
N VAL A 22 -2.76 0.51 4.38
CA VAL A 22 -1.50 0.35 5.12
C VAL A 22 -1.78 -0.12 6.54
N ALA A 23 -2.77 0.50 7.21
CA ALA A 23 -3.18 0.11 8.55
C ALA A 23 -3.73 -1.31 8.62
N TRP A 24 -4.46 -1.73 7.57
CA TRP A 24 -4.99 -3.08 7.49
C TRP A 24 -3.87 -4.12 7.28
N MET A 25 -2.85 -3.76 6.51
CA MET A 25 -1.68 -4.61 6.24
C MET A 25 -0.79 -4.79 7.48
N GLU A 26 -0.69 -3.76 8.30
CA GLU A 26 0.05 -3.76 9.56
C GLU A 26 -0.67 -4.52 10.69
N ALA A 27 -1.97 -4.80 10.56
CA ALA A 27 -2.69 -5.55 11.58
C ALA A 27 -2.00 -6.90 11.84
N PRO A 28 -1.72 -7.30 13.10
CA PRO A 28 -0.83 -8.43 13.40
C PRO A 28 -1.16 -9.73 12.66
N LYS A 29 -2.46 -10.03 12.51
CA LYS A 29 -2.95 -11.22 11.78
C LYS A 29 -2.62 -11.15 10.28
N THR A 30 -2.83 -9.98 9.67
CA THR A 30 -2.54 -9.74 8.25
C THR A 30 -1.03 -9.73 8.01
N PHE A 31 -0.30 -9.02 8.86
CA PHE A 31 1.16 -8.94 8.79
C PHE A 31 1.79 -10.34 8.82
N ALA A 32 1.41 -11.17 9.80
CA ALA A 32 1.87 -12.55 9.91
C ALA A 32 1.54 -13.40 8.67
N ALA A 33 0.38 -13.18 8.04
CA ALA A 33 -0.01 -13.89 6.82
C ALA A 33 0.80 -13.46 5.58
N ILE A 34 1.28 -12.22 5.52
CA ILE A 34 2.00 -11.66 4.36
C ILE A 34 3.51 -11.86 4.46
N HIS A 35 4.05 -11.68 5.66
CA HIS A 35 5.48 -11.72 5.95
C HIS A 35 5.93 -13.07 6.53
N GLY A 36 4.99 -13.90 6.98
CA GLY A 36 5.26 -15.12 7.74
C GLY A 36 5.50 -14.79 9.22
N SER A 37 5.04 -15.65 10.12
CA SER A 37 5.55 -15.64 11.50
C SER A 37 6.93 -16.30 11.52
N SER A 38 7.91 -15.66 12.13
CA SER A 38 9.26 -16.18 12.38
C SER A 38 9.25 -17.43 13.27
N ASP A 39 8.15 -17.70 13.96
CA ASP A 39 8.02 -18.83 14.88
C ASP A 39 7.79 -20.12 14.09
N LYS A 40 8.90 -20.79 13.78
CA LYS A 40 8.89 -22.19 13.37
C LYS A 40 8.29 -23.04 14.50
N THR A 41 6.99 -23.33 14.47
CA THR A 41 6.45 -24.44 15.28
C THR A 41 5.28 -25.20 14.65
N LYS A 42 5.48 -26.53 14.67
CA LYS A 42 4.56 -27.69 14.64
C LYS A 42 3.39 -27.71 13.65
N ILE A 43 3.49 -28.72 12.78
CA ILE A 43 2.43 -29.33 11.98
C ILE A 43 1.25 -29.68 12.90
N SER A 44 0.22 -28.84 12.95
CA SER A 44 -1.03 -29.12 13.64
C SER A 44 -2.18 -28.33 13.01
N GLY A 45 -2.97 -29.02 12.20
CA GLY A 45 -4.43 -28.84 12.07
C GLY A 45 -4.99 -27.73 11.18
N LYS A 46 -4.37 -26.55 11.04
CA LYS A 46 -4.99 -25.45 10.26
C LYS A 46 -4.27 -25.21 8.93
N PRO A 47 -4.99 -25.09 7.79
CA PRO A 47 -4.39 -24.75 6.51
C PRO A 47 -3.59 -23.46 6.66
N LYS A 48 -2.34 -23.45 6.19
CA LYS A 48 -1.55 -22.22 6.10
C LYS A 48 -2.34 -21.24 5.23
N VAL A 49 -2.75 -20.11 5.81
CA VAL A 49 -3.32 -18.99 5.04
C VAL A 49 -2.30 -18.64 3.97
N LYS A 50 -2.69 -18.75 2.70
CA LYS A 50 -1.77 -18.42 1.62
C LYS A 50 -1.65 -16.90 1.58
N LYS A 51 -0.46 -16.40 1.27
CA LYS A 51 -0.20 -14.96 1.12
C LYS A 51 -1.21 -14.26 0.20
N ILE A 52 -1.68 -14.95 -0.85
CA ILE A 52 -2.70 -14.44 -1.77
C ILE A 52 -4.08 -14.26 -1.10
N ASP A 53 -4.42 -15.07 -0.10
CA ASP A 53 -5.68 -14.96 0.64
C ASP A 53 -5.72 -13.67 1.46
N ALA A 54 -4.58 -13.26 2.02
CA ALA A 54 -4.46 -11.96 2.69
C ALA A 54 -4.69 -10.80 1.71
N PHE A 55 -4.14 -10.88 0.49
CA PHE A 55 -4.38 -9.86 -0.53
C PHE A 55 -5.81 -9.86 -1.07
N ASN A 56 -6.47 -11.01 -1.14
CA ASN A 56 -7.90 -11.10 -1.44
C ASN A 56 -8.73 -10.44 -0.33
N GLY A 57 -8.35 -10.64 0.94
CA GLY A 57 -8.92 -9.92 2.07
C GLY A 57 -8.74 -8.41 1.96
N LEU A 58 -7.54 -7.97 1.52
CA LEU A 58 -7.25 -6.55 1.31
C LEU A 58 -8.10 -5.95 0.20
N ALA A 59 -8.31 -6.67 -0.91
CA ALA A 59 -9.15 -6.21 -2.01
C ALA A 59 -10.59 -5.93 -1.53
N LYS A 60 -11.17 -6.88 -0.78
CA LYS A 60 -12.50 -6.74 -0.18
C LYS A 60 -12.56 -5.57 0.81
N HIS A 61 -11.53 -5.43 1.64
CA HIS A 61 -11.43 -4.32 2.59
C HIS A 61 -11.40 -2.97 1.86
N LEU A 62 -10.57 -2.82 0.83
CA LEU A 62 -10.47 -1.59 0.06
C LEU A 62 -11.82 -1.23 -0.60
N ILE A 63 -12.45 -2.17 -1.32
CA ILE A 63 -13.75 -1.93 -1.98
C ILE A 63 -14.82 -1.50 -0.97
N GLY A 64 -14.86 -2.13 0.21
CA GLY A 64 -15.86 -1.82 1.24
C GLY A 64 -15.64 -0.48 1.97
N ASN A 65 -14.44 0.10 1.90
CA ASN A 65 -14.07 1.30 2.67
C ASN A 65 -13.70 2.51 1.80
N THR A 66 -13.43 2.31 0.52
CA THR A 66 -13.08 3.40 -0.40
C THR A 66 -14.27 4.32 -0.65
N LYS A 67 -14.01 5.63 -0.74
CA LYS A 67 -14.96 6.64 -1.25
C LYS A 67 -14.84 6.83 -2.78
N ASN A 68 -13.84 6.22 -3.41
CA ASN A 68 -13.62 6.30 -4.84
C ASN A 68 -14.58 5.36 -5.56
N GLU A 69 -15.63 5.90 -6.16
CA GLU A 69 -16.66 5.12 -6.85
C GLU A 69 -16.08 4.25 -7.96
N ALA A 70 -15.09 4.75 -8.69
CA ALA A 70 -14.42 3.97 -9.74
C ALA A 70 -13.72 2.72 -9.18
N LEU A 71 -13.17 2.76 -7.96
CA LEU A 71 -12.59 1.58 -7.32
C LEU A 71 -13.65 0.56 -6.87
N ARG A 72 -14.90 1.00 -6.63
CA ARG A 72 -16.01 0.10 -6.26
C ARG A 72 -16.54 -0.67 -7.46
N GLU A 73 -16.46 -0.06 -8.64
CA GLU A 73 -16.91 -0.66 -9.91
C GLU A 73 -15.91 -1.67 -10.48
N VAL A 74 -14.67 -1.68 -10.01
CA VAL A 74 -13.62 -2.59 -10.50
C VAL A 74 -13.51 -3.83 -9.63
N GLU A 75 -13.41 -4.98 -10.28
CA GLU A 75 -13.09 -6.24 -9.61
C GLU A 75 -11.60 -6.28 -9.24
N LEU A 76 -11.28 -5.86 -8.01
CA LEU A 76 -9.93 -5.97 -7.47
C LEU A 76 -9.63 -7.41 -7.06
N THR A 77 -8.59 -7.99 -7.66
CA THR A 77 -8.05 -9.29 -7.27
C THR A 77 -6.93 -9.15 -6.25
N GLY A 78 -6.63 -10.23 -5.52
CA GLY A 78 -5.45 -10.30 -4.67
C GLY A 78 -4.14 -10.04 -5.43
N ARG A 79 -4.05 -10.36 -6.72
CA ARG A 79 -2.86 -10.03 -7.54
C ARG A 79 -2.74 -8.53 -7.76
N ASN A 80 -3.84 -7.83 -8.05
CA ASN A 80 -3.82 -6.37 -8.19
C ASN A 80 -3.35 -5.72 -6.88
N MET A 81 -3.86 -6.20 -5.75
CA MET A 81 -3.50 -5.68 -4.44
C MET A 81 -2.06 -6.00 -4.04
N GLN A 82 -1.56 -7.18 -4.39
CA GLN A 82 -0.16 -7.55 -4.19
C GLN A 82 0.79 -6.63 -4.97
N GLN A 83 0.46 -6.33 -6.23
CA GLN A 83 1.24 -5.39 -7.04
C GLN A 83 1.22 -3.98 -6.45
N ARG A 84 0.04 -3.48 -6.07
CA ARG A 84 -0.12 -2.16 -5.44
C ARG A 84 0.68 -2.05 -4.14
N TRP A 85 0.64 -3.09 -3.30
CA TRP A 85 1.45 -3.16 -2.07
C TRP A 85 2.95 -3.14 -2.35
N ARG A 86 3.41 -3.90 -3.36
CA ARG A 86 4.84 -3.89 -3.74
C ARG A 86 5.29 -2.50 -4.18
N ILE A 87 4.48 -1.81 -4.98
CA ILE A 87 4.75 -0.44 -5.43
C ILE A 87 4.80 0.52 -4.24
N TYR A 88 3.84 0.41 -3.32
CA TYR A 88 3.82 1.18 -2.09
C TYR A 88 5.11 0.98 -1.27
N MET A 89 5.51 -0.27 -1.03
CA MET A 89 6.73 -0.58 -0.26
C MET A 89 8.00 -0.05 -0.94
N CYS A 90 8.08 -0.08 -2.28
CA CYS A 90 9.18 0.55 -3.01
C CYS A 90 9.20 2.07 -2.79
N ARG A 91 8.04 2.73 -2.81
CA ARG A 91 7.91 4.16 -2.56
C ARG A 91 8.29 4.50 -1.12
N PHE A 92 7.78 3.76 -0.15
CA PHE A 92 8.10 3.90 1.27
C PHE A 92 9.60 3.82 1.53
N LYS A 93 10.30 2.82 0.97
CA LYS A 93 11.76 2.68 1.11
C LYS A 93 12.52 3.87 0.52
N LYS A 94 12.09 4.39 -0.63
CA LYS A 94 12.69 5.60 -1.23
C LYS A 94 12.51 6.81 -0.33
N THR A 95 11.30 7.03 0.18
CA THR A 95 10.99 8.13 1.11
C THR A 95 11.75 7.99 2.43
N LEU A 96 11.88 6.76 2.95
CA LEU A 96 12.68 6.47 4.13
C LEU A 96 14.16 6.81 3.93
N ASN A 97 14.73 6.42 2.79
CA ASN A 97 16.10 6.77 2.45
C ASN A 97 16.28 8.30 2.35
N ALA A 98 15.39 8.99 1.63
CA ALA A 98 15.44 10.44 1.49
C ALA A 98 15.32 11.18 2.83
N ASN A 99 14.51 10.66 3.75
CA ASN A 99 14.42 11.18 5.12
C ASN A 99 15.71 10.96 5.90
N HIS A 100 16.32 9.77 5.85
CA HIS A 100 17.54 9.45 6.59
C HIS A 100 18.76 10.23 6.08
N THR A 101 18.84 10.46 4.77
CA THR A 101 19.99 11.14 4.16
C THR A 101 19.78 12.64 4.00
N GLU A 102 18.62 13.18 4.41
CA GLU A 102 18.17 14.57 4.19
C GLU A 102 18.33 15.06 2.75
N THR A 103 18.36 14.13 1.78
CA THR A 103 18.67 14.38 0.37
C THR A 103 17.63 13.71 -0.52
N GLY A 104 17.38 14.27 -1.71
CA GLY A 104 16.38 13.73 -2.63
C GLY A 104 14.92 14.01 -2.21
N LEU A 105 14.70 15.00 -1.35
CA LEU A 105 13.36 15.49 -1.00
C LEU A 105 12.75 16.38 -2.11
N ASP A 106 13.54 16.86 -3.08
CA ASP A 106 13.10 17.73 -4.19
C ASP A 106 12.15 18.85 -3.76
N ILE A 107 12.52 19.58 -2.69
CA ILE A 107 11.76 20.75 -2.23
C ILE A 107 11.99 21.88 -3.23
N THR A 108 10.92 22.28 -3.92
CA THR A 108 10.95 23.33 -4.93
C THR A 108 10.98 24.73 -4.29
N ARG A 109 11.45 25.74 -5.04
CA ARG A 109 11.44 27.15 -4.58
C ARG A 109 10.04 27.62 -4.16
N ARG A 110 9.00 27.16 -4.85
CA ARG A 110 7.59 27.48 -4.53
C ARG A 110 7.15 26.88 -3.21
N GLU A 111 7.56 25.65 -2.92
CA GLU A 111 7.26 24.97 -1.66
C GLU A 111 8.00 25.63 -0.50
N LEU A 112 9.27 25.99 -0.72
CA LEU A 112 10.06 26.74 0.26
C LEU A 112 9.43 28.11 0.57
N ALA A 113 8.98 28.84 -0.45
CA ALA A 113 8.29 30.13 -0.28
C ALA A 113 6.95 30.02 0.47
N ARG A 114 6.33 28.83 0.49
CA ARG A 114 5.12 28.54 1.26
C ARG A 114 5.42 28.00 2.66
N GLY A 115 6.70 27.91 3.04
CA GLY A 115 7.11 27.35 4.33
C GLY A 115 6.80 25.86 4.48
N MET A 116 6.86 25.08 3.39
CA MET A 116 6.53 23.65 3.43
C MET A 116 7.48 22.91 4.40
N PRO A 117 6.95 22.25 5.45
CA PRO A 117 7.76 21.47 6.37
C PRO A 117 8.12 20.10 5.78
N ILE A 118 9.31 19.58 6.13
CA ILE A 118 9.81 18.27 5.67
C ILE A 118 8.80 17.13 5.90
N PRO A 119 8.12 16.99 7.07
CA PRO A 119 7.10 15.96 7.26
C PRO A 119 5.97 16.00 6.21
N GLN A 120 5.55 17.20 5.80
CA GLN A 120 4.54 17.33 4.75
C GLN A 120 5.08 16.88 3.40
N LYS A 121 6.35 17.17 3.09
CA LYS A 121 7.00 16.70 1.86
C LYS A 121 7.12 15.17 1.84
N LEU A 122 7.46 14.56 2.96
CA LEU A 122 7.54 13.10 3.11
C LEU A 122 6.16 12.44 2.87
N GLU A 123 5.08 13.03 3.41
CA GLU A 123 3.70 12.58 3.12
C GLU A 123 3.33 12.71 1.63
N GLN A 124 3.80 13.76 0.94
CA GLN A 124 3.56 13.88 -0.50
C GLN A 124 4.34 12.83 -1.30
N MET A 125 5.58 12.55 -0.90
CA MET A 125 6.40 11.51 -1.52
C MET A 125 5.83 10.12 -1.30
N CYS A 126 5.27 9.87 -0.11
CA CYS A 126 4.57 8.64 0.18
C CYS A 126 3.39 8.88 1.14
N PRO A 127 2.13 8.90 0.63
CA PRO A 127 0.95 8.90 1.48
C PRO A 127 1.04 7.89 2.62
N TYR A 128 0.62 8.30 3.82
CA TYR A 128 0.67 7.52 5.05
C TYR A 128 2.08 7.20 5.55
N TYR A 129 3.12 7.92 5.10
CA TYR A 129 4.51 7.70 5.51
C TYR A 129 4.77 7.94 7.01
N SER A 130 4.22 9.02 7.55
CA SER A 130 4.42 9.50 8.93
C SER A 130 3.68 8.64 9.95
N ARG A 131 2.84 7.71 9.48
CA ARG A 131 2.23 6.69 10.31
C ARG A 131 3.33 5.71 10.74
N LYS A 132 4.08 6.11 11.76
CA LYS A 132 5.11 5.29 12.38
C LYS A 132 4.43 4.10 13.05
N PHE A 133 4.46 2.88 12.49
CA PHE A 133 4.60 1.63 13.25
C PHE A 133 4.96 0.44 12.33
N TYR A 134 6.17 -0.10 12.53
CA TYR A 134 6.71 -1.42 12.11
C TYR A 134 6.70 -1.83 10.62
N LEU A 135 7.27 -1.02 9.72
CA LEU A 135 7.76 -1.50 8.40
C LEU A 135 9.30 -1.49 8.27
N THR A 136 10.00 -1.21 9.38
CA THR A 136 11.46 -1.23 9.52
C THR A 136 11.91 -2.37 10.40
#